data_AF-A0A958AMY9-F1
#
_entry.id   AF-A0A958AMY9-F1
#
_cell.length_a   1.000
_cell.length_b   1.000
_cell.length_c   1.000
_cell.angle_alpha   90.00
_cell.angle_beta   90.00
_cell.angle_gamma   90.00
#
_symmetry.space_group_name_H-M   'P 1'
#
loop_
_entity.id
_entity.type
_entity.pdbx_description
1 polymer ?
#
loop_
_entity_poly.entity_id
_entity_poly.type
_entity_poly.pdbx_seq_one_letter_code
_entity_poly.pdbx_strand_id
1 'polypeptide(L)' 'KGRRFERCPGESTYAYQLRAFVAAIQQRAPFPSSAVDAVANMRVIDAIYRAAGLELRLPYHSASALPR' A
#
# COMPACT_ATOMS: atom_id res chain seq x y z
N LYS A 1 -17.74 17.22 -14.56
CA LYS A 1 -16.74 16.26 -14.04
C LYS A 1 -17.01 14.88 -14.65
N GLY A 2 -16.12 14.37 -15.52
CA GLY A 2 -16.24 13.03 -16.09
C GLY A 2 -15.56 12.00 -15.19
N ARG A 3 -16.31 11.04 -14.65
CA ARG A 3 -15.74 9.87 -13.96
C ARG A 3 -15.55 8.79 -15.02
N ARG A 4 -14.31 8.37 -15.28
CA ARG A 4 -14.00 7.25 -16.18
C ARG A 4 -13.59 6.05 -15.34
N PHE A 5 -14.25 4.93 -15.57
CA PHE A 5 -13.88 3.64 -15.00
C PHE A 5 -13.45 2.73 -16.13
N GLU A 6 -12.25 2.18 -16.01
CA GLU A 6 -11.78 1.11 -16.88
C GLU A 6 -11.84 -0.20 -16.12
N ARG A 7 -12.34 -1.25 -16.77
CA ARG A 7 -12.26 -2.60 -16.26
C ARG A 7 -11.19 -3.33 -17.04
N CYS A 8 -10.05 -3.56 -16.42
CA CYS A 8 -9.05 -4.43 -17.01
C CYS A 8 -9.56 -5.88 -16.98
N PRO A 9 -9.54 -6.60 -18.12
CA PRO A 9 -9.84 -8.02 -18.14
C PRO A 9 -8.79 -8.81 -17.32
N GLY A 10 -9.22 -9.90 -16.68
CA GLY A 10 -8.37 -10.75 -15.83
C GLY A 10 -8.87 -10.87 -14.41
N GLU A 11 -8.10 -11.56 -13.57
CA GLU A 11 -8.37 -11.66 -12.13
C GLU A 11 -8.06 -10.34 -11.40
N SER A 12 -8.58 -10.20 -10.19
CA SER A 12 -8.26 -9.04 -9.36
C SER A 12 -6.77 -9.02 -9.02
N THR A 13 -6.19 -7.82 -8.87
CA THR A 13 -4.81 -7.66 -8.40
C THR A 13 -4.60 -8.39 -7.06
N TYR A 14 -5.63 -8.45 -6.22
CA TYR A 14 -5.62 -9.20 -4.96
C TYR A 14 -5.35 -10.70 -5.17
N ALA A 15 -5.96 -11.33 -6.17
CA ALA A 15 -5.75 -12.75 -6.44
C ALA A 15 -4.28 -13.04 -6.82
N TYR A 16 -3.68 -12.19 -7.66
CA TYR A 16 -2.25 -12.29 -7.99
C TYR A 16 -1.35 -12.06 -6.77
N GLN A 17 -1.67 -11.07 -5.94
CA GLN A 17 -0.93 -10.79 -4.70
C GLN A 17 -0.98 -11.97 -3.73
N LEU A 18 -2.16 -12.58 -3.55
CA LEU A 18 -2.33 -13.72 -2.66
C LEU A 18 -1.54 -14.94 -3.15
N ARG A 19 -1.54 -15.20 -4.46
CA ARG A 19 -0.70 -16.28 -5.03
C ARG A 19 0.79 -16.05 -4.80
N ALA A 20 1.27 -14.82 -5.03
CA ALA A 20 2.67 -14.48 -4.76
C ALA A 20 3.03 -14.64 -3.28
N PHE A 21 2.11 -14.27 -2.39
CA PHE A 21 2.29 -14.42 -0.93
C PHE A 21 2.39 -15.88 -0.52
N VAL A 22 1.48 -16.73 -1.00
CA VAL A 22 1.49 -18.18 -0.74
C VAL A 22 2.80 -18.80 -1.25
N ALA A 23 3.24 -18.45 -2.46
CA ALA A 23 4.50 -18.94 -3.03
C ALA A 23 5.71 -18.50 -2.19
N ALA A 24 5.75 -17.27 -1.71
CA ALA A 24 6.82 -16.79 -0.85
C ALA A 24 6.89 -17.55 0.49
N ILE A 25 5.75 -17.90 1.08
CA ILE A 25 5.70 -18.66 2.34
C ILE A 25 6.08 -20.12 2.12
N GLN A 26 5.42 -20.80 1.18
CA GLN A 26 5.53 -22.24 1.03
C GLN A 26 6.80 -22.66 0.30
N GLN A 27 7.24 -21.85 -0.67
CA GLN A 27 8.32 -22.21 -1.60
C GLN A 27 9.54 -21.30 -1.46
N ARG A 28 9.49 -20.31 -0.56
CA ARG A 28 10.54 -19.29 -0.42
C ARG A 28 10.84 -18.55 -1.73
N ALA A 29 9.83 -18.45 -2.61
CA ALA A 29 9.95 -17.74 -3.87
C ALA A 29 10.25 -16.24 -3.61
N PRO A 30 11.01 -15.58 -4.50
CA PRO A 30 11.21 -14.14 -4.41
C PRO A 30 9.87 -13.41 -4.37
N PHE A 31 9.69 -12.55 -3.38
CA PHE A 31 8.50 -11.72 -3.27
C PHE A 31 8.79 -10.32 -3.84
N PRO A 32 7.90 -9.75 -4.66
CA PRO A 32 8.19 -8.52 -5.41
C PRO A 32 8.49 -7.28 -4.55
N SER A 33 8.03 -7.25 -3.30
CA SER A 33 8.22 -6.12 -2.39
C SER A 33 8.56 -6.57 -0.97
N SER A 34 9.77 -6.25 -0.52
CA SER A 34 10.19 -6.54 0.85
C SER A 34 9.59 -5.55 1.86
N ALA A 35 9.73 -5.87 3.15
CA ALA A 35 9.41 -4.93 4.22
C ALA A 35 10.27 -3.66 4.16
N VAL A 36 11.52 -3.77 3.70
CA VAL A 36 12.44 -2.61 3.54
C VAL A 36 11.91 -1.67 2.46
N ASP A 37 11.44 -2.23 1.33
CA ASP A 37 10.83 -1.45 0.25
C ASP A 37 9.56 -0.72 0.72
N ALA A 38 8.74 -1.39 1.53
CA ALA A 38 7.55 -0.80 2.11
C ALA A 38 7.88 0.41 3.00
N VAL A 39 8.89 0.30 3.87
CA VAL A 39 9.32 1.41 4.74
C VAL A 39 9.91 2.56 3.92
N ALA A 40 10.73 2.26 2.91
CA ALA A 40 11.29 3.29 2.02
C ALA A 40 10.16 4.05 1.30
N ASN A 41 9.15 3.34 0.80
CA ASN A 41 7.98 3.95 0.18
C ASN A 41 7.20 4.85 1.15
N MET A 42 7.01 4.44 2.41
CA MET A 42 6.34 5.29 3.41
C MET A 42 7.12 6.59 3.70
N ARG A 43 8.46 6.54 3.75
CA ARG A 43 9.29 7.75 3.92
C ARG A 43 9.15 8.73 2.76
N VAL A 44 9.02 8.22 1.53
CA VAL A 44 8.78 9.06 0.35
C VAL A 44 7.42 9.74 0.44
N ILE A 45 6.37 9.01 0.85
CA ILE A 45 5.04 9.60 1.06
C ILE A 45 5.09 10.69 2.14
N ASP A 46 5.74 10.45 3.27
CA ASP A 46 5.89 11.45 4.33
C ASP A 46 6.62 12.71 3.85
N ALA A 47 7.67 12.54 3.03
CA ALA A 47 8.40 13.66 2.43
C ALA A 47 7.51 14.49 1.50
N ILE A 48 6.63 13.85 0.71
CA ILE A 48 5.67 14.54 -0.15
C ILE A 48 4.68 15.35 0.67
N TYR A 49 4.13 14.79 1.75
CA TYR A 49 3.22 15.51 2.64
C TYR A 49 3.90 16.73 3.26
N ARG A 50 5.11 16.57 3.78
CA ARG A 50 5.90 17.69 4.33
C ARG A 50 6.19 18.76 3.29
N ALA A 51 6.60 18.37 2.09
CA ALA A 51 6.85 19.31 1.00
C ALA A 51 5.59 20.08 0.57
N ALA A 52 4.41 19.47 0.72
CA ALA A 52 3.11 20.10 0.47
C ALA A 52 2.56 20.91 1.67
N GLY A 53 3.28 20.97 2.79
CA GLY A 53 2.82 21.64 4.01
C GLY A 53 1.65 20.93 4.71
N LEU A 54 1.45 19.65 4.42
CA LEU A 54 0.39 18.81 5.00
C LEU A 54 0.91 18.04 6.22
N GLU A 55 0.01 17.79 7.17
CA GLU A 55 0.30 16.89 8.30
C GLU A 55 0.50 15.45 7.82
N LEU A 56 1.38 14.71 8.49
CA LEU A 56 1.61 13.31 8.16
C LEU A 56 0.34 12.49 8.34
N ARG A 57 0.15 11.53 7.43
CA ARG A 57 -1.01 10.64 7.46
C ARG A 57 -0.88 9.64 8.61
N LEU A 58 -1.75 9.76 9.61
CA LEU A 58 -1.83 8.79 10.70
C LEU A 58 -2.46 7.46 10.23
N PRO A 59 -1.93 6.31 10.67
CA PRO A 59 -2.62 5.03 10.50
C PRO A 59 -4.05 5.08 11.04
N TYR A 60 -4.98 4.39 10.39
CA TYR A 60 -6.38 4.35 10.81
C TYR A 60 -6.56 3.92 12.29
N HIS A 61 -5.76 2.95 12.76
CA HIS A 61 -5.79 2.50 14.17
C HIS A 61 -5.23 3.52 15.18
N SER A 62 -4.49 4.53 14.71
CA SER A 62 -3.98 5.63 15.55
C SER A 62 -4.90 6.86 15.53
N ALA A 63 -5.77 7.00 14.52
CA ALA A 63 -6.75 8.07 14.45
C ALA A 63 -7.94 7.86 15.41
N SER A 64 -8.24 6.63 15.83
CA SER A 64 -9.29 6.31 16.79
C SER A 64 -8.93 6.61 18.25
N ALA A 65 -7.73 7.13 18.53
CA ALA A 65 -7.27 7.48 19.88
C ALA A 65 -7.56 8.95 20.28
N LEU A 66 -8.11 9.77 19.37
CA LEU A 66 -8.58 11.12 19.72
C LEU A 66 -9.96 11.02 20.38
N PRO A 67 -10.19 11.64 21.57
CA PRO A 67 -11.53 11.77 22.10
C PRO A 67 -12.37 12.60 21.12
N ARG A 68 -13.61 12.16 20.89
CA ARG A 68 -14.60 12.89 20.07
C ARG A 68 -14.90 14.26 20.63
#